data_AF-A0A419RVF3-F1
#
_entry.id   AF-A0A419RVF3-F1
#
_cell.length_a   1.000
_cell.length_b   1.000
_cell.length_c   1.000
_cell.angle_alpha   90.00
_cell.angle_beta   90.00
_cell.angle_gamma   90.00
#
_symmetry.space_group_name_H-M   'P 1'
#
loop_
_entity.id
_entity.type
_entity.pdbx_description
1 polymer ?
#
loop_
_entity_poly.entity_id
_entity_poly.type
_entity_poly.pdbx_seq_one_letter_code
_entity_poly.pdbx_strand_id
1 'polypeptide(L)'
;MKKIIAIAIAPALALVAACDGPAEEAGEQADDIAEMEAEVMDAEAGVAEAEAELAEEMGNDNMEAAAEQEAEQLEEAADEI
;
A
#
# COMPACT_ATOMS: atom_id res chain seq x y z
N MET A 1 -16.17 12.29 -50.78
CA MET A 1 -14.98 12.13 -49.91
C MET A 1 -15.26 12.64 -48.49
N LYS A 2 -16.17 11.99 -47.74
CA LYS A 2 -16.49 12.33 -46.32
C LYS A 2 -16.77 11.10 -45.45
N LYS A 3 -16.58 9.88 -45.98
CA LYS A 3 -16.97 8.62 -45.32
C LYS A 3 -15.81 7.82 -44.73
N ILE A 4 -14.56 8.25 -44.95
CA ILE A 4 -13.36 7.51 -44.52
C ILE A 4 -12.94 7.87 -43.09
N ILE A 5 -13.32 9.06 -42.59
CA ILE A 5 -12.89 9.55 -41.26
C ILE A 5 -13.59 8.81 -40.10
N ALA A 6 -14.76 8.21 -40.32
CA ALA A 6 -15.55 7.59 -39.24
C ALA A 6 -14.99 6.22 -38.76
N ILE A 7 -14.21 5.52 -39.57
CA ILE A 7 -13.77 4.15 -39.27
C ILE A 7 -12.58 4.11 -38.30
N ALA A 8 -11.79 5.20 -38.22
CA ALA A 8 -10.63 5.28 -37.33
C ALA A 8 -10.97 5.74 -35.90
N ILE A 9 -12.16 6.31 -35.68
CA ILE A 9 -12.53 6.90 -34.38
C ILE A 9 -13.08 5.83 -33.41
N ALA A 10 -13.77 4.81 -33.93
CA ALA A 10 -14.30 3.72 -33.10
C ALA A 10 -13.23 2.93 -32.33
N PRO A 11 -12.09 2.50 -32.92
CA PRO A 11 -11.05 1.82 -32.16
C PRO A 11 -10.33 2.77 -31.19
N ALA A 12 -10.22 4.06 -31.51
CA ALA A 12 -9.63 5.05 -30.63
C ALA A 12 -10.49 5.31 -29.37
N LEU A 13 -11.82 5.33 -29.50
CA LEU A 13 -12.73 5.46 -28.35
C LEU A 13 -12.81 4.19 -27.49
N ALA A 14 -12.65 3.00 -28.10
CA ALA A 14 -12.60 1.74 -27.38
C ALA A 14 -11.33 1.59 -26.52
N LEU A 15 -10.21 2.20 -26.93
CA LEU A 15 -8.98 2.25 -26.13
C LEU A 15 -9.10 3.18 -24.91
N VAL A 16 -9.83 4.29 -25.03
CA VAL A 16 -10.05 5.22 -23.90
C VAL A 16 -10.96 4.60 -22.84
N ALA A 17 -12.02 3.89 -23.25
CA ALA A 17 -12.92 3.21 -22.31
C ALA A 17 -12.30 1.95 -21.66
N ALA A 18 -11.15 1.49 -22.15
CA ALA A 18 -10.39 0.38 -21.58
C ALA A 18 -9.30 0.84 -20.59
N CYS A 19 -9.04 2.16 -20.52
CA CYS A 19 -8.14 2.83 -19.56
C CYS A 19 -8.93 3.79 -18.65
N ASP A 20 -10.23 3.54 -18.44
CA ASP A 20 -11.02 4.23 -17.41
C ASP A 20 -12.23 3.33 -17.05
N GLY A 21 -11.95 2.03 -16.95
CA GLY A 21 -12.96 0.96 -16.93
C GLY A 21 -13.18 0.40 -15.52
N PRO A 22 -14.30 -0.33 -15.28
CA PRO A 22 -14.58 -0.92 -13.96
C PRO A 22 -13.50 -1.89 -13.44
N ALA A 23 -12.67 -2.44 -14.34
CA ALA A 23 -11.56 -3.31 -13.96
C ALA A 23 -10.34 -2.52 -13.46
N GLU A 24 -10.12 -1.32 -13.97
CA GLU A 24 -9.06 -0.42 -13.53
C GLU A 24 -9.44 0.25 -12.22
N GLU A 25 -10.66 0.77 -12.10
CA GLU A 25 -11.15 1.35 -10.84
C GLU A 25 -11.17 0.33 -9.69
N ALA A 26 -11.33 -0.97 -10.00
CA ALA A 26 -11.20 -2.05 -9.02
C ALA A 26 -9.72 -2.39 -8.69
N GLY A 27 -8.80 -2.17 -9.63
CA GLY A 27 -7.36 -2.30 -9.39
C GLY A 27 -6.84 -1.14 -8.54
N GLU A 28 -7.21 0.10 -8.87
CA GLU A 28 -6.87 1.29 -8.08
C GLU A 28 -7.38 1.18 -6.64
N GLN A 29 -8.63 0.73 -6.44
CA GLN A 29 -9.14 0.47 -5.08
C GLN A 29 -8.37 -0.63 -4.34
N ALA A 30 -7.84 -1.63 -5.05
CA ALA A 30 -7.03 -2.67 -4.41
C ALA A 30 -5.66 -2.14 -4.02
N ASP A 31 -5.05 -1.30 -4.87
CA ASP A 31 -3.79 -0.62 -4.60
C ASP A 31 -3.95 0.36 -3.42
N ASP A 32 -5.02 1.16 -3.37
CA ASP A 32 -5.35 2.06 -2.26
C ASP A 32 -5.49 1.29 -0.93
N ILE A 33 -6.10 0.10 -0.96
CA ILE A 33 -6.25 -0.74 0.24
C ILE A 33 -4.89 -1.28 0.68
N ALA A 34 -4.06 -1.74 -0.25
CA ALA A 34 -2.71 -2.22 0.05
C ALA A 34 -1.85 -1.11 0.67
N GLU A 35 -1.88 0.10 0.10
CA GLU A 35 -1.19 1.28 0.65
C GLU A 35 -1.66 1.59 2.08
N MET A 36 -2.97 1.60 2.32
CA MET A 36 -3.51 1.80 3.68
C MET A 36 -3.12 0.66 4.65
N GLU A 37 -3.06 -0.59 4.20
CA GLU A 37 -2.60 -1.71 5.02
C GLU A 37 -1.13 -1.56 5.41
N ALA A 38 -0.28 -1.11 4.48
CA ALA A 38 1.12 -0.80 4.74
C ALA A 38 1.28 0.37 5.74
N GLU A 39 0.52 1.45 5.56
CA GLU A 39 0.53 2.60 6.50
C GLU A 39 0.10 2.21 7.93
N VAL A 40 -0.87 1.31 8.07
CA VAL A 40 -1.29 0.81 9.39
C VAL A 40 -0.18 -0.02 10.02
N MET A 41 0.48 -0.86 9.24
CA MET A 41 1.57 -1.71 9.72
C MET A 41 2.79 -0.88 10.17
N ASP A 42 3.16 0.15 9.41
CA ASP A 42 4.19 1.13 9.77
C ASP A 42 3.83 1.87 11.08
N ALA A 43 2.57 2.28 11.23
CA ALA A 43 2.11 2.89 12.47
C ALA A 43 2.17 1.93 13.67
N GLU A 44 1.87 0.64 13.48
CA GLU A 44 2.03 -0.40 14.51
C GLU A 44 3.51 -0.62 14.87
N ALA A 45 4.41 -0.58 13.89
CA ALA A 45 5.85 -0.64 14.12
C ALA A 45 6.32 0.50 15.03
N GLY A 46 5.91 1.74 14.75
CA GLY A 46 6.22 2.89 15.60
C GLY A 46 5.65 2.79 17.03
N VAL A 47 4.54 2.07 17.23
CA VAL A 47 4.04 1.75 18.58
C VAL A 47 4.96 0.75 19.27
N ALA A 48 5.40 -0.31 18.57
CA ALA A 48 6.32 -1.30 19.11
C ALA A 48 7.69 -0.68 19.47
N GLU A 49 8.22 0.25 18.67
CA GLU A 49 9.42 1.03 19.02
C GLU A 49 9.22 1.82 20.32
N ALA A 50 8.08 2.50 20.47
CA ALA A 50 7.78 3.24 21.70
C ALA A 50 7.63 2.31 22.93
N GLU A 51 7.13 1.09 22.74
CA GLU A 51 7.11 0.07 23.79
C GLU A 51 8.52 -0.43 24.15
N ALA A 52 9.41 -0.56 23.17
CA ALA A 52 10.81 -0.90 23.38
C ALA A 52 11.52 0.18 24.21
N GLU A 53 11.37 1.47 23.85
CA GLU A 53 11.92 2.59 24.62
C GLU A 53 11.41 2.59 26.07
N LEU A 54 10.12 2.31 26.28
CA LEU A 54 9.55 2.21 27.62
C LEU A 54 10.13 1.02 28.39
N ALA A 55 10.34 -0.12 27.73
CA ALA A 55 10.95 -1.31 28.33
C ALA A 55 12.42 -1.08 28.73
N GLU A 56 13.19 -0.37 27.89
CA GLU A 56 14.56 0.06 28.19
C GLU A 56 14.58 0.94 29.46
N GLU A 57 13.70 1.94 29.55
CA GLU A 57 13.64 2.83 30.71
C GLU A 57 13.22 2.10 32.01
N MET A 58 12.45 1.01 31.89
CA MET A 58 12.11 0.11 32.99
C MET A 58 13.21 -0.92 33.32
N GLY A 59 14.27 -1.01 32.52
CA GLY A 59 15.34 -2.00 32.67
C GLY A 59 14.89 -3.44 32.40
N ASN A 60 14.00 -3.63 31.43
CA ASN A 60 13.47 -4.93 31.04
C ASN A 60 13.95 -5.35 29.64
N ASP A 61 15.24 -5.70 29.56
CA ASP A 61 15.96 -6.03 28.31
C ASP A 61 15.26 -7.10 27.44
N ASN A 62 14.54 -8.05 28.06
CA ASN A 62 13.84 -9.10 27.30
C ASN A 62 12.61 -8.55 26.55
N MET A 63 11.95 -7.55 27.13
CA MET A 63 10.77 -6.92 26.55
C MET A 63 11.17 -5.90 25.49
N GLU A 64 12.23 -5.14 25.75
CA GLU A 64 12.89 -4.25 24.78
C GLU A 64 13.23 -5.03 23.50
N ALA A 65 14.04 -6.08 23.61
CA ALA A 65 14.46 -6.86 22.44
C ALA A 65 13.30 -7.53 21.69
N ALA A 66 12.21 -7.88 22.39
CA ALA A 66 11.03 -8.45 21.74
C ALA A 66 10.25 -7.39 20.96
N ALA A 67 10.09 -6.20 21.53
CA ALA A 67 9.38 -5.09 20.91
C ALA A 67 10.18 -4.49 19.73
N GLU A 68 11.50 -4.36 19.85
CA GLU A 68 12.37 -3.97 18.72
C GLU A 68 12.25 -4.96 17.55
N GLN A 69 12.27 -6.27 17.85
CA GLN A 69 12.15 -7.29 16.80
C GLN A 69 10.76 -7.27 16.14
N GLU A 70 9.71 -6.96 16.89
CA GLU A 70 8.36 -6.79 16.35
C GLU A 70 8.28 -5.57 15.44
N ALA A 71 8.85 -4.43 15.85
CA ALA A 71 8.93 -3.22 15.04
C ALA A 71 9.64 -3.48 13.71
N GLU A 72 10.85 -4.07 13.73
CA GLU A 72 11.60 -4.38 12.50
C GLU A 72 10.81 -5.30 11.53
N GLN A 73 10.09 -6.28 12.07
CA GLN A 73 9.28 -7.18 11.23
C GLN A 73 8.07 -6.49 10.60
N LEU A 74 7.45 -5.55 11.32
CA LEU A 74 6.32 -4.78 10.80
C LEU A 74 6.78 -3.77 9.74
N GLU A 75 7.92 -3.10 9.94
CA GLU A 75 8.50 -2.21 8.91
C GLU A 75 8.86 -2.99 7.64
N GLU A 76 9.58 -4.12 7.77
CA GLU A 76 10.00 -4.91 6.61
C GLU A 76 8.79 -5.48 5.85
N ALA A 77 7.73 -5.86 6.56
CA ALA A 77 6.50 -6.32 5.94
C ALA A 77 5.68 -5.19 5.29
N ALA A 78 5.70 -3.98 5.84
CA ALA A 78 5.08 -2.81 5.22
C ALA A 78 5.80 -2.40 3.93
N ASP A 79 7.13 -2.48 3.91
CA ASP A 79 7.97 -2.18 2.73
C ASP A 79 7.80 -3.19 1.58
N GLU A 80 7.34 -4.41 1.87
CA GLU A 80 7.08 -5.46 0.87
C GLU A 80 5.70 -5.37 0.20
N ILE A 81 4.80 -4.51 0.71
CA ILE A 81 3.45 -4.28 0.17
C ILE A 81 3.48 -3.18 -0.91
#